data_AF-A0A7Y5BTG4-F1
#
_entry.id   AF-A0A7Y5BTG4-F1
#
_cell.length_a   1.000
_cell.length_b   1.000
_cell.length_c   1.000
_cell.angle_alpha   90.00
_cell.angle_beta   90.00
_cell.angle_gamma   90.00
#
_symmetry.space_group_name_H-M   'P 1'
#
loop_
_entity.id
_entity.type
_entity.pdbx_description
1 polymer ?
#
loop_
_entity_poly.entity_id
_entity_poly.type
_entity_poly.pdbx_seq_one_letter_code
_entity_poly.pdbx_strand_id
1 'polypeptide(L)'
;MKILLLKDVYKLGRAGDVKKVANGYGRNYLIPQGLGVLATPGAIKHAERIRNAANTRRSQLNQELSGDAGKLDGKFLLFAARASETGRLYGSVTTRMVADEIKKKLDVEINHRHIEMEPLRTLGRYTVPVRLTLDLAPALTVIVHREGETPDLNEVEDEEEVVETVEETVETAEPVAESA
;
A
#
# COMPACT_ATOMS: atom_id res chain seq x y z
N MET A 1 -13.01 8.23 26.46
CA MET A 1 -12.43 7.11 27.23
C MET A 1 -10.97 6.88 26.83
N LYS A 2 -10.09 6.48 27.74
CA LYS A 2 -8.71 6.08 27.41
C LYS A 2 -8.64 4.55 27.23
N ILE A 3 -8.12 4.11 26.09
CA ILE A 3 -7.99 2.69 25.72
C ILE A 3 -6.52 2.39 25.43
N LEU A 4 -6.02 1.29 25.97
CA LEU A 4 -4.75 0.68 25.58
C LEU A 4 -5.03 -0.30 24.44
N LEU A 5 -4.33 -0.14 23.31
CA LEU A 5 -4.46 -1.04 22.17
C LEU A 5 -3.68 -2.33 22.41
N LEU A 6 -4.32 -3.47 22.16
CA LEU A 6 -3.69 -4.79 22.22
C LEU A 6 -3.16 -5.24 20.86
N LYS A 7 -3.80 -4.76 19.79
CA LYS A 7 -3.44 -5.03 18.40
C LYS A 7 -3.33 -3.71 17.64
N ASP A 8 -2.71 -3.77 16.47
CA ASP A 8 -2.65 -2.61 15.59
C ASP A 8 -4.04 -2.34 15.01
N VAL A 9 -4.44 -1.07 15.02
CA VAL A 9 -5.74 -0.64 14.50
C VAL A 9 -5.52 0.47 13.48
N TYR A 10 -6.03 0.23 12.28
CA TYR A 10 -5.94 1.17 11.17
C TYR A 10 -6.47 2.56 11.55
N LYS A 11 -5.70 3.61 11.20
CA LYS A 11 -5.98 5.03 11.53
C LYS A 11 -6.07 5.38 13.02
N LEU A 12 -5.78 4.46 13.95
CA LEU A 12 -5.87 4.71 15.39
C LEU A 12 -4.50 4.65 16.09
N GLY A 13 -3.73 3.58 15.86
CA GLY A 13 -2.42 3.41 16.49
C GLY A 13 -1.93 1.96 16.51
N ARG A 14 -0.76 1.77 17.13
CA ARG A 14 -0.10 0.47 17.25
C ARG A 14 -0.43 -0.19 18.59
N ALA A 15 -0.26 -1.51 18.64
CA ALA A 15 -0.34 -2.28 19.87
C ALA A 15 0.61 -1.73 20.94
N GLY A 16 0.11 -1.57 22.16
CA GLY A 16 0.79 -0.94 23.28
C GLY A 16 0.54 0.56 23.42
N ASP A 17 -0.11 1.20 22.45
CA ASP A 17 -0.40 2.63 22.55
C ASP A 17 -1.67 2.92 23.35
N VAL A 18 -1.63 3.98 24.15
CA VAL A 18 -2.79 4.49 24.88
C VAL A 18 -3.39 5.64 24.09
N LYS A 19 -4.61 5.45 23.57
CA LYS A 19 -5.34 6.47 22.79
C LYS A 19 -6.63 6.89 23.47
N LYS A 20 -6.98 8.16 23.32
CA LYS A 20 -8.27 8.71 23.75
C LYS A 20 -9.26 8.52 22.61
N VAL A 21 -10.30 7.73 22.84
CA VAL A 21 -11.36 7.44 21.87
C VAL A 21 -12.73 7.83 22.40
N ALA A 22 -13.70 7.95 21.49
CA ALA A 22 -15.10 8.09 21.84
C ALA A 22 -15.56 6.88 22.68
N ASN A 23 -16.43 7.13 23.66
CA ASN A 23 -16.85 6.09 24.61
C ASN A 23 -17.55 4.92 23.89
N GLY A 24 -18.40 5.22 22.90
CA GLY A 24 -19.08 4.20 22.09
C GLY A 24 -18.13 3.36 21.25
N TYR A 25 -17.14 3.99 20.59
CA TYR A 25 -16.16 3.27 19.77
C TYR A 25 -15.34 2.28 20.59
N GLY A 26 -14.91 2.66 21.80
CA GLY A 26 -14.19 1.74 22.68
C GLY A 26 -15.08 0.62 23.24
N ARG A 27 -16.29 0.94 23.72
CA ARG A 27 -17.20 -0.05 24.35
C ARG A 27 -17.82 -1.03 23.36
N ASN A 28 -18.19 -0.58 22.16
CA ASN A 28 -18.96 -1.38 21.20
C ASN A 28 -18.06 -2.06 20.16
N TYR A 29 -16.87 -1.53 19.88
CA TYR A 29 -15.99 -2.04 18.83
C TYR A 29 -14.65 -2.54 19.39
N LEU A 30 -13.85 -1.67 20.03
CA LEU A 30 -12.47 -2.04 20.39
C LEU A 30 -12.38 -3.12 21.48
N ILE A 31 -13.18 -3.01 22.54
CA ILE A 31 -13.15 -3.96 23.66
C ILE A 31 -13.74 -5.33 23.25
N PRO A 32 -14.93 -5.42 22.64
CA PRO A 32 -15.52 -6.70 22.27
C PRO A 32 -14.72 -7.45 21.19
N GLN A 33 -14.08 -6.73 20.27
CA GLN A 33 -13.23 -7.33 19.23
C GLN A 33 -11.82 -7.71 19.75
N GLY A 34 -11.53 -7.46 21.03
CA GLY A 34 -10.21 -7.73 21.62
C GLY A 34 -9.09 -6.86 21.02
N LEU A 35 -9.42 -5.71 20.46
CA LEU A 35 -8.47 -4.76 19.87
C LEU A 35 -7.86 -3.83 20.93
N GLY A 36 -8.53 -3.64 22.05
CA GLY A 36 -8.04 -2.82 23.15
C GLY A 36 -8.74 -3.07 24.48
N VAL A 37 -8.15 -2.56 25.55
CA VAL A 37 -8.64 -2.64 26.92
C VAL A 37 -8.67 -1.26 27.58
N LEU A 38 -9.44 -1.11 28.65
CA LEU A 38 -9.42 0.12 29.45
C LEU A 38 -7.99 0.41 29.94
N ALA A 39 -7.54 1.64 29.74
CA ALA A 39 -6.21 2.09 30.17
C ALA A 39 -6.18 2.34 31.69
N THR A 40 -6.24 1.25 32.47
CA THR A 40 -6.05 1.28 33.92
C THR A 40 -4.56 1.35 34.26
N PRO A 41 -4.17 1.80 35.47
CA PRO A 41 -2.77 1.81 35.88
C PRO A 41 -2.09 0.43 35.77
N GLY A 42 -2.83 -0.65 36.03
CA GLY A 42 -2.33 -2.02 35.84
C GLY A 42 -2.09 -2.37 34.37
N ALA A 43 -3.02 -2.02 33.47
CA ALA A 43 -2.87 -2.25 32.04
C ALA A 43 -1.68 -1.48 31.44
N ILE A 44 -1.44 -0.24 31.89
CA ILE A 44 -0.33 0.59 31.42
C ILE A 44 1.02 -0.06 31.72
N LYS A 45 1.18 -0.73 32.88
CA LYS A 45 2.41 -1.48 33.21
C LYS A 45 2.69 -2.63 32.23
N HIS A 46 1.65 -3.19 31.62
CA HIS A 46 1.78 -4.25 30.62
C HIS A 46 1.95 -3.74 29.18
N ALA A 47 1.76 -2.44 28.95
CA ALA A 47 1.80 -1.84 27.61
C ALA A 47 3.13 -2.08 26.90
N GLU A 48 4.25 -1.96 27.61
CA GLU A 48 5.59 -2.18 27.04
C GLU A 48 5.80 -3.64 26.61
N ARG A 49 5.37 -4.60 27.43
CA ARG A 49 5.43 -6.02 27.09
C ARG A 49 4.59 -6.32 25.84
N ILE A 50 3.39 -5.75 25.76
CA ILE A 50 2.51 -5.88 24.59
C ILE A 50 3.16 -5.29 23.35
N ARG A 51 3.75 -4.09 23.47
CA ARG A 51 4.46 -3.41 22.38
C ARG A 51 5.62 -4.25 21.86
N ASN A 52 6.45 -4.78 22.75
CA ASN A 52 7.61 -5.59 22.36
C ASN A 52 7.18 -6.89 21.66
N ALA A 53 6.20 -7.60 22.22
CA ALA A 53 5.66 -8.80 21.59
C ALA A 53 5.03 -8.51 20.22
N ALA A 54 4.33 -7.38 20.07
CA ALA A 54 3.77 -6.97 18.79
C ALA A 54 4.86 -6.60 17.78
N ASN A 55 5.90 -5.89 18.20
CA ASN A 55 7.04 -5.54 17.34
C ASN A 55 7.74 -6.77 16.79
N THR A 56 8.01 -7.79 17.63
CA THR A 56 8.62 -9.05 17.17
C THR A 56 7.75 -9.78 16.15
N ARG A 57 6.43 -9.84 16.37
CA ARG A 57 5.51 -10.46 15.40
C ARG A 57 5.46 -9.67 14.10
N ARG A 58 5.48 -8.33 14.16
CA ARG A 58 5.51 -7.48 12.96
C ARG A 58 6.79 -7.67 12.18
N SER A 59 7.95 -7.73 12.84
CA SER A 59 9.22 -7.92 12.13
C SER A 59 9.27 -9.27 11.42
N GLN A 60 8.75 -10.33 12.05
CA GLN A 60 8.64 -11.65 11.43
C GLN A 60 7.72 -11.61 10.20
N LEU A 61 6.51 -11.05 10.35
CA LEU A 61 5.55 -10.93 9.26
C LEU A 61 6.09 -10.07 8.10
N ASN A 62 6.76 -8.96 8.42
CA ASN A 62 7.37 -8.10 7.42
C ASN A 62 8.52 -8.81 6.69
N GLN A 63 9.32 -9.64 7.37
CA GLN A 63 10.38 -10.44 6.73
C GLN A 63 9.80 -11.49 5.79
N GLU A 64 8.75 -12.21 6.22
CA GLU A 64 8.06 -13.20 5.40
C GLU A 64 7.47 -12.55 4.13
N LEU A 65 6.83 -11.39 4.27
CA LEU A 65 6.17 -10.70 3.16
C LEU A 65 7.11 -9.80 2.35
N SER A 66 8.33 -9.54 2.80
CA SER A 66 9.30 -8.70 2.08
C SER A 66 9.65 -9.29 0.72
N GLY A 67 9.73 -10.62 0.62
CA GLY A 67 10.00 -11.29 -0.64
C GLY A 67 8.87 -11.09 -1.66
N ASP A 68 7.62 -11.13 -1.20
CA ASP A 68 6.46 -10.89 -2.05
C ASP A 68 6.28 -9.41 -2.38
N ALA A 69 6.62 -8.50 -1.46
CA ALA A 69 6.64 -7.06 -1.75
C ALA A 69 7.63 -6.72 -2.86
N GLY A 70 8.85 -7.28 -2.83
CA GLY A 70 9.82 -7.08 -3.90
C GLY A 70 9.37 -7.63 -5.26
N LYS A 71 8.47 -8.62 -5.28
CA LYS A 71 7.85 -9.09 -6.53
C LYS A 71 6.74 -8.18 -7.03
N LEU A 72 6.21 -7.27 -6.21
CA LEU A 72 5.09 -6.39 -6.59
C LEU A 72 5.58 -5.00 -6.95
N ASP A 73 6.60 -4.53 -6.23
CA ASP A 73 7.13 -3.18 -6.36
C ASP A 73 7.73 -2.95 -7.76
N GLY A 74 7.36 -1.83 -8.38
CA GLY A 74 7.82 -1.46 -9.72
C GLY A 74 7.24 -2.27 -10.87
N LYS A 75 6.42 -3.30 -10.61
CA LYS A 75 5.82 -4.08 -11.68
C LYS A 75 4.60 -3.40 -12.27
N PHE A 76 4.34 -3.72 -13.54
CA PHE A 76 3.17 -3.22 -14.25
C PHE A 76 2.20 -4.34 -14.63
N LEU A 77 0.91 -4.02 -14.58
CA LEU A 77 -0.18 -4.90 -15.04
C LEU A 77 -0.95 -4.23 -16.16
N LEU A 78 -0.96 -4.87 -17.31
CA LEU A 78 -1.76 -4.48 -18.47
C LEU A 78 -3.18 -5.02 -18.35
N PHE A 79 -4.18 -4.15 -18.51
CA PHE A 79 -5.58 -4.49 -18.60
C PHE A 79 -6.16 -4.02 -19.93
N ALA A 80 -6.58 -4.97 -20.77
CA ALA A 80 -7.34 -4.70 -21.97
C ALA A 80 -8.82 -4.50 -21.60
N ALA A 81 -9.37 -3.33 -21.94
CA ALA A 81 -10.77 -3.02 -21.68
C ALA A 81 -11.43 -2.30 -22.85
N ARG A 82 -12.74 -2.50 -23.03
CA ARG A 82 -13.52 -1.76 -24.04
C ARG A 82 -13.71 -0.32 -23.57
N ALA A 83 -13.32 0.63 -24.41
CA ALA A 83 -13.39 2.05 -24.13
C ALA A 83 -14.08 2.83 -25.26
N SER A 84 -14.85 3.85 -24.91
CA SER A 84 -15.40 4.84 -25.85
C SER A 84 -14.30 5.65 -26.51
N GLU A 85 -14.62 6.36 -27.60
CA GLU A 85 -13.69 7.31 -28.25
C GLU A 85 -13.16 8.37 -27.29
N THR A 86 -13.96 8.75 -26.30
CA THR A 86 -13.61 9.70 -25.23
C THR A 86 -12.72 9.12 -24.12
N GLY A 87 -12.24 7.89 -24.25
CA GLY A 87 -11.32 7.25 -23.29
C GLY A 87 -11.96 6.76 -21.99
N ARG A 88 -13.30 6.75 -21.90
CA ARG A 88 -14.04 6.15 -20.79
C ARG A 88 -14.29 4.67 -21.05
N LEU A 89 -14.12 3.85 -20.02
CA LEU A 89 -14.39 2.42 -20.08
C LEU A 89 -15.90 2.17 -20.04
N TYR A 90 -16.37 1.19 -20.83
CA TYR A 90 -17.74 0.69 -20.72
C TYR A 90 -17.97 -0.12 -19.43
N GLY A 91 -16.89 -0.60 -18.82
CA GLY A 91 -16.89 -1.28 -17.53
C GLY A 91 -15.98 -0.58 -16.51
N SER A 92 -15.55 -1.32 -15.50
CA SER A 92 -14.57 -0.82 -14.52
C SER A 92 -13.55 -1.90 -14.17
N VAL A 93 -12.28 -1.50 -14.06
CA VAL A 93 -11.25 -2.36 -13.47
C VAL A 93 -11.38 -2.27 -11.95
N THR A 94 -11.72 -3.40 -11.32
CA THR A 94 -11.96 -3.47 -9.88
C THR A 94 -10.75 -4.06 -9.14
N THR A 95 -10.68 -3.84 -7.82
CA THR A 95 -9.66 -4.45 -6.95
C THR A 95 -9.58 -5.97 -7.09
N ARG A 96 -10.71 -6.64 -7.36
CA ARG A 96 -10.75 -8.09 -7.57
C ARG A 96 -10.03 -8.50 -8.86
N MET A 97 -10.26 -7.77 -9.96
CA MET A 97 -9.57 -8.01 -11.22
C MET A 97 -8.07 -7.81 -11.08
N VAL A 98 -7.65 -6.78 -10.33
CA VAL A 98 -6.23 -6.55 -10.02
C VAL A 98 -5.63 -7.70 -9.21
N ALA A 99 -6.31 -8.16 -8.15
CA ALA A 99 -5.86 -9.29 -7.35
C ALA A 99 -5.75 -10.59 -8.17
N ASP A 100 -6.72 -10.87 -9.04
CA ASP A 100 -6.72 -12.05 -9.91
C ASP A 100 -5.55 -11.99 -10.92
N GLU A 101 -5.24 -10.80 -11.45
CA GLU A 101 -4.14 -10.63 -12.41
C GLU A 101 -2.75 -10.71 -11.74
N ILE A 102 -2.63 -10.19 -10.51
CA ILE A 102 -1.43 -10.38 -9.68
C ILE A 102 -1.18 -11.88 -9.47
N LYS A 103 -2.22 -12.64 -9.11
CA LYS A 103 -2.09 -14.09 -8.91
C LYS A 103 -1.64 -14.80 -10.18
N LYS A 104 -2.15 -14.41 -11.36
CA LYS A 104 -1.77 -15.05 -12.63
C LYS A 104 -0.34 -14.71 -13.08
N LYS A 105 0.07 -13.45 -12.97
CA LYS A 105 1.37 -12.98 -13.52
C LYS A 105 2.52 -13.14 -12.53
N LEU A 106 2.26 -13.00 -11.24
CA LEU A 106 3.28 -12.90 -10.20
C LEU A 106 3.26 -14.09 -9.24
N ASP A 107 2.24 -14.96 -9.34
CA ASP A 107 2.02 -16.11 -8.45
C ASP A 107 1.95 -15.73 -6.96
N VAL A 108 1.50 -14.50 -6.68
CA VAL A 108 1.31 -13.99 -5.31
C VAL A 108 -0.19 -13.94 -5.01
N GLU A 109 -0.63 -14.60 -3.94
CA GLU A 109 -2.02 -14.59 -3.51
C GLU A 109 -2.29 -13.39 -2.58
N ILE A 110 -2.99 -12.38 -3.08
CA ILE A 110 -3.32 -11.16 -2.32
C ILE A 110 -4.83 -11.03 -2.18
N ASN A 111 -5.31 -10.71 -0.97
CA ASN A 111 -6.72 -10.39 -0.78
C ASN A 111 -7.03 -9.02 -1.38
N HIS A 112 -8.10 -8.92 -2.17
CA HIS A 112 -8.59 -7.66 -2.75
C HIS A 112 -8.79 -6.51 -1.74
N ARG A 113 -8.97 -6.79 -0.44
CA ARG A 113 -9.07 -5.80 0.63
C ARG A 113 -7.75 -5.09 0.97
N HIS A 114 -6.62 -5.66 0.57
CA HIS A 114 -5.29 -5.06 0.74
C HIS A 114 -4.97 -4.03 -0.35
N ILE A 115 -5.72 -4.01 -1.44
CA ILE A 115 -5.50 -3.10 -2.56
C ILE A 115 -6.31 -1.82 -2.31
N GLU A 116 -5.62 -0.70 -2.14
CA GLU A 116 -6.25 0.59 -1.93
C GLU A 116 -6.38 1.33 -3.27
N MET A 117 -7.46 1.05 -3.98
CA MET A 117 -7.84 1.77 -5.20
C MET A 117 -9.34 1.97 -5.29
N GLU A 118 -9.73 3.04 -5.96
CA GLU A 118 -11.08 3.18 -6.49
C GLU A 118 -11.20 2.43 -7.83
N PRO A 119 -12.40 1.94 -8.20
CA PRO A 119 -12.58 1.28 -9.49
C PRO A 119 -12.24 2.20 -10.66
N LEU A 120 -11.31 1.77 -11.53
CA LEU A 120 -10.85 2.57 -12.67
C LEU A 120 -11.88 2.53 -13.79
N ARG A 121 -12.24 3.69 -14.33
CA ARG A 121 -13.25 3.86 -15.39
C ARG A 121 -12.72 4.59 -16.62
N THR A 122 -11.43 4.85 -16.67
CA THR A 122 -10.75 5.63 -17.69
C THR A 122 -9.49 4.90 -18.12
N LEU A 123 -9.14 5.03 -19.40
CA LEU A 123 -7.84 4.59 -19.91
C LEU A 123 -6.71 5.38 -19.24
N GLY A 124 -5.51 4.79 -19.19
CA GLY A 124 -4.32 5.45 -18.65
C GLY A 124 -3.53 4.58 -17.66
N ARG A 125 -2.50 5.20 -17.08
CA ARG A 125 -1.59 4.61 -16.08
C ARG A 125 -2.02 5.04 -14.68
N TYR A 126 -2.10 4.09 -13.74
CA TYR A 126 -2.49 4.32 -12.36
C TYR A 126 -1.53 3.62 -11.41
N THR A 127 -0.94 4.37 -10.48
CA THR A 127 -0.15 3.79 -9.40
C THR A 127 -1.09 3.33 -8.28
N VAL A 128 -1.11 2.03 -8.02
CA VAL A 128 -1.99 1.39 -7.03
C VAL A 128 -1.15 0.83 -5.88
N PRO A 129 -1.28 1.38 -4.67
CA PRO A 129 -0.59 0.85 -3.50
C PRO A 129 -1.28 -0.44 -2.99
N VAL A 130 -0.48 -1.48 -2.75
CA VAL A 130 -0.93 -2.76 -2.20
C VAL A 130 -0.43 -2.89 -0.76
N ARG A 131 -1.33 -2.77 0.22
CA ARG A 131 -1.00 -2.86 1.64
C ARG A 131 -0.92 -4.29 2.13
N LEU A 132 0.28 -4.88 2.10
CA LEU A 132 0.54 -6.19 2.68
C LEU A 132 0.53 -6.12 4.22
N THR A 133 1.27 -5.17 4.79
CA THR A 133 1.27 -4.90 6.24
C THR A 133 1.13 -3.41 6.53
N LEU A 134 1.13 -3.02 7.81
CA LEU A 134 1.09 -1.60 8.19
C LEU A 134 2.35 -0.83 7.74
N ASP A 135 3.48 -1.53 7.63
CA ASP A 135 4.78 -0.95 7.31
C ASP A 135 5.18 -1.21 5.84
N LEU A 136 4.55 -2.18 5.17
CA LEU A 136 4.89 -2.65 3.83
C LEU A 136 3.73 -2.39 2.85
N ALA A 137 3.92 -1.42 1.97
CA ALA A 137 2.95 -1.02 0.96
C ALA A 137 3.62 -0.83 -0.41
N PRO A 138 3.99 -1.92 -1.11
CA PRO A 138 4.53 -1.85 -2.48
C PRO A 138 3.57 -1.15 -3.43
N ALA A 139 4.12 -0.42 -4.40
CA ALA A 139 3.36 0.29 -5.42
C ALA A 139 3.40 -0.47 -6.74
N LEU A 140 2.23 -0.70 -7.33
CA LEU A 140 2.08 -1.41 -8.60
C LEU A 140 1.44 -0.51 -9.65
N THR A 141 1.98 -0.53 -10.87
CA THR A 141 1.48 0.30 -11.97
C THR A 141 0.43 -0.47 -12.77
N VAL A 142 -0.80 0.03 -12.79
CA VAL A 142 -1.90 -0.53 -13.58
C VAL A 142 -2.07 0.30 -14.85
N ILE A 143 -1.88 -0.33 -16.00
CA ILE A 143 -2.04 0.31 -17.31
C ILE A 143 -3.31 -0.24 -17.95
N VAL A 144 -4.27 0.64 -18.21
CA VAL A 144 -5.53 0.28 -18.87
C VAL A 144 -5.53 0.79 -20.29
N HIS A 145 -5.62 -0.13 -21.25
CA HIS A 145 -5.58 0.15 -22.69
C HIS A 145 -6.83 -0.39 -23.40
N ARG A 146 -7.10 0.13 -24.61
CA ARG A 146 -8.26 -0.30 -25.40
C ARG A 146 -8.04 -1.72 -25.96
N GLU A 147 -9.07 -2.56 -25.88
CA GLU A 147 -9.06 -3.90 -26.49
C GLU A 147 -8.78 -3.80 -28.01
N GLY A 148 -7.63 -4.31 -28.46
CA GLY A 148 -7.17 -4.24 -29.86
C GLY A 148 -5.97 -3.33 -30.12
N GLU A 149 -5.56 -2.54 -29.14
CA GLU A 149 -4.34 -1.73 -29.17
C GLU A 149 -3.36 -2.35 -28.16
N THR A 150 -2.20 -2.84 -28.62
CA THR A 150 -1.12 -3.24 -27.71
C THR A 150 -0.45 -1.97 -27.24
N PRO A 151 -0.44 -1.66 -25.93
CA PRO A 151 0.30 -0.51 -25.44
C PRO A 151 1.78 -0.77 -25.77
N ASP A 152 2.41 0.17 -26.47
CA ASP A 152 3.84 0.14 -26.72
C ASP A 152 4.58 0.10 -25.38
N LEU A 153 5.21 -1.02 -25.10
CA LEU A 153 6.01 -1.26 -23.89
C LEU A 153 7.33 -0.46 -23.89
N ASN A 154 7.64 0.25 -24.99
CA ASN A 154 8.90 0.96 -25.16
C ASN A 154 8.94 2.32 -24.42
N GLU A 155 7.80 2.95 -24.15
CA GLU A 155 7.79 4.18 -23.31
C GLU A 155 8.24 3.92 -21.86
N VAL A 156 8.30 2.64 -21.43
CA VAL A 156 8.75 2.26 -20.09
C VAL A 156 10.29 2.32 -19.99
N GLU A 157 11.01 1.95 -21.04
CA GLU A 157 12.47 2.10 -21.11
C GLU A 157 12.83 3.60 -21.25
N ASP A 158 12.07 4.34 -22.05
CA ASP A 158 12.32 5.78 -22.25
C ASP A 158 12.04 6.61 -20.98
N GLU A 159 10.99 6.33 -20.19
CA GLU A 159 10.73 7.07 -18.94
C GLU A 159 11.70 6.69 -17.81
N GLU A 160 12.11 5.42 -17.66
CA GLU A 160 13.11 5.02 -16.67
C GLU A 160 14.50 5.58 -17.01
N GLU A 161 14.92 5.56 -18.28
CA GLU A 161 16.18 6.19 -18.73
C GLU A 161 16.15 7.71 -18.54
N VAL A 162 15.02 8.38 -18.74
CA VAL A 162 14.89 9.83 -18.55
C VAL A 162 14.94 10.23 -17.08
N VAL A 163 14.41 9.41 -16.16
CA VAL A 163 14.50 9.70 -14.71
C VAL A 163 15.92 9.45 -14.21
N GLU A 164 16.59 8.38 -14.65
CA GLU A 164 17.97 8.06 -14.25
C GLU A 164 18.97 9.10 -14.80
N THR A 165 18.80 9.56 -16.05
CA THR A 165 19.64 10.64 -16.61
C THR A 165 19.39 12.02 -15.98
N VAL A 166 18.18 12.31 -15.51
CA VAL A 166 17.88 13.57 -14.81
C VAL A 166 18.46 13.55 -13.38
N GLU A 167 18.43 12.42 -12.67
CA GLU A 167 19.07 12.32 -11.34
C GLU A 167 20.60 12.44 -11.43
N GLU A 168 21.23 11.81 -12.43
CA GLU A 168 22.69 11.88 -12.63
C GLU A 168 23.16 13.28 -13.07
N THR A 169 22.36 14.01 -13.86
CA THR A 169 22.70 15.40 -14.26
C THR A 169 22.48 16.42 -13.16
N VAL A 170 21.54 16.20 -12.24
CA VAL A 170 21.31 17.08 -11.08
C VAL A 170 22.41 16.88 -10.03
N GLU A 171 22.94 15.67 -9.84
CA GLU A 171 24.01 15.39 -8.87
C GLU A 171 25.39 15.91 -9.33
N THR A 172 25.59 16.09 -10.64
CA THR A 172 26.85 16.58 -11.22
C THR A 172 26.91 18.12 -11.36
N ALA A 173 25.78 18.83 -11.20
CA ALA A 173 25.66 20.25 -11.53
C ALA A 173 25.81 21.26 -10.35
N GLU A 174 26.04 20.82 -9.10
CA GLU A 174 26.40 21.72 -7.99
C GLU A 174 27.63 21.18 -7.24
N PRO A 175 28.71 21.97 -6.98
CA PRO A 175 28.78 23.43 -6.94
C PRO A 175 30.03 24.04 -7.64
N VAL A 176 29.84 24.85 -8.68
CA VAL A 176 30.86 25.86 -9.07
C VAL A 176 30.18 27.21 -9.32
N ALA A 177 30.00 27.97 -8.24
CA ALA A 177 30.10 29.42 -8.21
C ALA A 177 29.90 29.90 -6.76
N GLU A 178 30.57 30.90 -6.22
CA GLU A 178 31.80 31.61 -6.54
C GLU A 178 32.03 32.47 -5.28
N SER A 179 33.26 32.43 -4.78
CA SER A 179 33.78 33.35 -3.79
C SER A 179 33.70 34.79 -4.30
N ALA A 180 33.08 35.69 -3.53
CA ALA A 180 33.34 37.12 -3.55
C ALA A 180 33.01 37.73 -2.18
#